data_AF-A0A529HL53-F1
#
_entry.id   AF-A0A529HL53-F1
#
_cell.length_a   1.000
_cell.length_b   1.000
_cell.length_c   1.000
_cell.angle_alpha   90.00
_cell.angle_beta   90.00
_cell.angle_gamma   90.00
#
_symmetry.space_group_name_H-M   'P 1'
#
loop_
_entity.id
_entity.type
_entity.pdbx_description
1 polymer ?
#
loop_
_entity_poly.entity_id
_entity_poly.type
_entity_poly.pdbx_seq_one_letter_code
_entity_poly.pdbx_strand_id
1 'polypeptide(L)'
;ALALYARRHGAAALMVTGSHIPADRNGIKFYGPNGEISKADEAAITRFVAERSNAYCLPPAPLGTTWPIRHEQAMASYRERANDT
;
A
#
# COMPACT_ATOMS: atom_id res chain seq x y z
N ALA A 1 2.27 -5.68 -10.28
CA ALA A 1 3.62 -5.07 -10.20
C ALA A 1 4.09 -4.81 -8.76
N LEU A 2 3.32 -4.05 -7.96
CA LEU A 2 3.68 -3.63 -6.59
C LEU A 2 3.79 -4.78 -5.58
N ALA A 3 2.74 -5.61 -5.44
CA ALA A 3 2.74 -6.73 -4.49
C ALA A 3 3.91 -7.70 -4.70
N LEU A 4 4.17 -8.05 -5.95
CA LEU A 4 5.31 -8.91 -6.33
C LEU A 4 6.66 -8.26 -6.00
N TYR A 5 6.80 -6.95 -6.24
CA TYR A 5 8.04 -6.23 -5.92
C TYR A 5 8.27 -6.20 -4.41
N ALA A 6 7.25 -5.82 -3.63
CA ALA A 6 7.32 -5.79 -2.17
C ALA A 6 7.71 -7.14 -1.58
N ARG A 7 7.05 -8.23 -2.04
CA ARG A 7 7.39 -9.60 -1.65
C ARG A 7 8.83 -9.98 -1.99
N ARG A 8 9.34 -9.62 -3.17
CA ARG A 8 10.76 -9.88 -3.55
C ARG A 8 11.75 -9.17 -2.64
N HIS A 9 11.36 -8.05 -2.05
CA HIS A 9 12.19 -7.29 -1.12
C HIS A 9 11.84 -7.54 0.36
N GLY A 10 10.99 -8.54 0.66
CA GLY A 10 10.54 -8.81 2.03
C GLY A 10 9.86 -7.61 2.71
N ALA A 11 9.28 -6.71 1.93
CA ALA A 11 8.67 -5.47 2.38
C ALA A 11 7.15 -5.58 2.40
N ALA A 12 6.51 -4.88 3.34
CA ALA A 12 5.07 -4.64 3.28
C ALA A 12 4.74 -3.62 2.18
N ALA A 13 3.54 -3.70 1.62
CA ALA A 13 3.04 -2.74 0.65
C ALA A 13 1.56 -2.45 0.84
N LEU A 14 1.16 -1.27 0.37
CA LEU A 14 -0.21 -0.78 0.39
C LEU A 14 -0.55 -0.26 -1.01
N MET A 15 -1.68 -0.70 -1.54
CA MET A 15 -2.18 -0.25 -2.85
C MET A 15 -3.50 0.48 -2.66
N VAL A 16 -3.57 1.75 -3.06
CA VAL A 16 -4.82 2.52 -3.10
C VAL A 16 -5.48 2.26 -4.46
N THR A 17 -6.58 1.51 -4.47
CA THR A 17 -7.27 1.13 -5.70
C THR A 17 -8.69 0.67 -5.43
N GLY A 18 -9.64 1.14 -6.25
CA GLY A 18 -11.01 0.61 -6.31
C GLY A 18 -11.10 -0.74 -7.04
N SER A 19 -10.03 -1.18 -7.71
CA SER A 19 -10.02 -2.39 -8.55
C SER A 19 -11.05 -2.31 -9.68
N HIS A 20 -12.28 -2.79 -9.47
CA HIS A 20 -13.37 -2.81 -10.45
C HIS A 20 -14.66 -2.18 -9.90
N ILE A 21 -14.62 -1.59 -8.70
CA ILE A 21 -15.79 -0.98 -8.08
C ILE A 21 -16.16 0.34 -8.79
N PRO A 22 -17.40 0.83 -8.61
CA PRO A 22 -17.83 2.11 -9.19
C PRO A 22 -16.88 3.27 -8.85
N ALA A 23 -16.79 4.26 -9.75
CA ALA A 23 -15.81 5.34 -9.69
C ALA A 23 -15.94 6.26 -8.46
N ASP A 24 -17.09 6.24 -7.79
CA ASP A 24 -17.35 6.98 -6.55
C ASP A 24 -16.79 6.29 -5.30
N ARG A 25 -16.17 5.10 -5.45
CA ARG A 25 -15.57 4.35 -4.36
C ARG A 25 -14.10 4.07 -4.61
N ASN A 26 -13.35 3.99 -3.52
CA ASN A 26 -11.95 3.57 -3.54
C ASN A 26 -11.72 2.49 -2.50
N GLY A 27 -10.56 1.83 -2.57
CA GLY A 27 -10.18 0.77 -1.67
C GLY A 27 -8.70 0.83 -1.33
N ILE A 28 -8.33 0.10 -0.28
CA ILE A 28 -6.95 -0.10 0.12
C ILE A 28 -6.71 -1.60 0.17
N LYS A 29 -5.68 -2.08 -0.52
CA LYS A 29 -5.21 -3.46 -0.46
C LYS A 29 -3.88 -3.52 0.29
N PHE A 30 -3.80 -4.37 1.31
CA PHE A 30 -2.61 -4.56 2.13
C PHE A 30 -1.87 -5.82 1.71
N TYR A 31 -0.55 -5.73 1.66
CA TYR A 31 0.37 -6.83 1.43
C TYR A 31 1.41 -6.85 2.55
N GLY A 32 1.55 -7.99 3.22
CA GLY A 32 2.67 -8.25 4.12
C GLY A 32 3.92 -8.67 3.35
N PRO A 33 5.06 -8.86 4.05
CA PRO A 33 6.32 -9.34 3.47
C PRO A 33 6.17 -10.64 2.66
N ASN A 34 5.20 -11.48 3.04
CA ASN A 34 4.98 -12.79 2.45
C ASN A 34 3.85 -12.83 1.40
N GLY A 35 3.15 -11.71 1.13
CA GLY A 35 2.04 -11.67 0.18
C GLY A 35 0.80 -10.98 0.73
N GLU A 36 -0.39 -11.42 0.29
CA GLU A 36 -1.66 -10.88 0.79
C GLU A 36 -1.82 -11.15 2.30
N ILE A 37 -2.44 -10.20 2.99
CA ILE A 37 -2.70 -10.33 4.42
C ILE A 37 -3.74 -11.43 4.68
N SER A 38 -3.62 -12.11 5.82
CA SER A 38 -4.59 -13.11 6.24
C SER A 38 -5.84 -12.47 6.87
N LYS A 39 -6.87 -13.28 7.10
CA LYS A 39 -8.05 -12.85 7.86
C LYS A 39 -7.75 -12.47 9.31
N ALA A 40 -6.73 -13.10 9.91
CA ALA A 40 -6.28 -12.72 11.24
C ALA A 40 -5.63 -11.33 11.23
N ASP A 41 -4.88 -10.99 10.19
CA ASP A 41 -4.28 -9.67 10.01
C ASP A 41 -5.36 -8.60 9.80
N GLU A 42 -6.40 -8.88 8.99
CA GLU A 42 -7.55 -7.97 8.82
C GLU A 42 -8.22 -7.65 10.16
N ALA A 43 -8.44 -8.67 11.00
CA ALA A 43 -9.03 -8.50 12.33
C ALA A 43 -8.10 -7.70 13.27
N ALA A 44 -6.80 -7.96 13.23
CA ALA A 44 -5.81 -7.22 14.02
C ALA A 44 -5.74 -5.75 13.62
N ILE A 45 -5.73 -5.43 12.32
CA ILE A 45 -5.77 -4.06 11.81
C ILE A 45 -7.05 -3.36 12.27
N THR A 46 -8.20 -4.03 12.14
CA THR A 46 -9.49 -3.47 12.54
C THR A 46 -9.52 -3.15 14.03
N ARG A 47 -9.04 -4.07 14.86
CA ARG A 47 -8.93 -3.87 16.31
C ARG A 47 -7.99 -2.72 16.66
N PHE A 48 -6.82 -2.66 16.03
CA PHE A 48 -5.84 -1.60 16.26
C PHE A 48 -6.41 -0.22 15.93
N VAL A 49 -7.18 -0.10 14.85
CA VAL A 49 -7.87 1.14 14.47
C VAL A 49 -8.96 1.49 15.48
N ALA A 50 -9.78 0.52 15.90
CA ALA A 50 -10.85 0.77 16.87
C ALA A 50 -10.30 1.27 18.22
N GLU A 51 -9.16 0.75 18.67
CA GLU A 51 -8.49 1.17 19.90
C GLU A 51 -7.83 2.56 19.81
N ARG A 52 -7.50 3.04 18.59
CA ARG A 52 -6.72 4.28 18.37
C ARG A 52 -7.44 5.38 17.60
N SER A 53 -8.66 5.15 17.10
CA SER A 53 -9.40 6.10 16.27
C SER A 53 -9.65 7.43 16.98
N ASN A 54 -9.89 7.40 18.29
CA ASN A 54 -10.06 8.61 19.12
C ASN A 54 -8.74 9.35 19.44
N ALA A 55 -7.58 8.77 19.12
CA ALA A 55 -6.26 9.34 19.42
C ALA A 55 -5.53 9.84 18.17
N TYR A 56 -6.07 9.60 16.96
CA TYR A 56 -5.51 10.13 15.73
C TYR A 56 -5.82 11.62 15.61
N CYS A 57 -4.95 12.46 16.19
CA CYS A 57 -4.86 13.85 15.78
C CYS A 57 -4.23 13.87 14.38
N LEU A 58 -4.94 14.40 13.38
CA LEU A 58 -4.35 14.59 12.06
C LEU A 58 -3.05 15.39 12.25
N PRO A 59 -1.89 14.89 11.77
CA PRO A 59 -0.70 15.72 11.78
C PRO A 59 -1.02 17.01 11.00
N PRO A 60 -0.56 18.18 11.47
CA PRO A 60 -0.74 19.41 10.71
C PRO A 60 -0.23 19.16 9.28
N ALA A 61 -1.01 19.60 8.28
CA ALA A 61 -0.67 19.41 6.88
C ALA A 61 0.81 19.79 6.68
N PRO A 62 1.65 18.89 6.14
CA PRO A 62 3.07 19.20 6.01
C PRO A 62 3.23 20.46 5.16
N LEU A 63 3.84 21.51 5.71
CA LEU A 63 4.28 22.66 4.90
C LEU A 63 5.40 22.15 3.97
N GLY A 64 5.06 21.88 2.72
CA GLY A 64 6.04 21.68 1.64
C GLY A 64 6.77 20.34 1.61
N THR A 65 6.23 19.25 2.17
CA THR A 65 6.89 17.94 2.05
C THR A 65 6.66 17.33 0.67
N THR A 66 7.60 17.60 -0.24
CA THR A 66 7.79 16.79 -1.45
C THR A 66 8.33 15.44 -1.00
N TRP A 67 7.45 14.46 -0.80
CA TRP A 67 7.89 13.08 -0.61
C TRP A 67 8.70 12.65 -1.83
N PRO A 68 9.83 11.94 -1.69
CA PRO A 68 10.59 11.48 -2.84
C PRO A 68 9.71 10.50 -3.65
N ILE A 69 9.12 11.01 -4.73
CA ILE A 69 8.29 10.22 -5.64
C ILE A 69 9.23 9.34 -6.47
N ARG A 70 9.42 8.10 -6.04
CA ARG A 70 10.22 7.08 -6.75
C ARG A 70 9.45 6.43 -7.92
N HIS A 71 8.54 7.17 -8.54
CA HIS A 71 7.66 6.66 -9.59
C HIS A 71 8.46 6.11 -10.79
N GLU A 72 9.44 6.86 -11.27
CA GLU A 72 10.30 6.47 -12.40
C GLU A 72 11.07 5.16 -12.12
N GLN A 73 11.64 5.04 -10.91
CA GLN A 73 12.36 3.84 -10.48
C GLN A 73 11.42 2.63 -10.40
N ALA A 74 10.21 2.82 -9.88
CA ALA A 74 9.19 1.78 -9.83
C ALA A 74 8.74 1.33 -11.24
N MET A 75 8.63 2.26 -12.19
CA MET A 75 8.25 1.98 -13.58
C MET A 75 9.39 1.31 -14.36
N ALA A 76 10.65 1.72 -14.15
CA ALA A 76 11.83 1.09 -14.75
C ALA A 76 11.94 -0.39 -14.32
N SER A 77 11.88 -0.68 -13.02
CA SER A 77 11.90 -2.06 -12.51
C SER A 77 10.68 -2.89 -12.92
N TYR A 78 9.56 -2.26 -13.28
CA TYR A 78 8.43 -2.97 -13.88
C TYR A 78 8.70 -3.35 -15.33
N ARG A 79 9.23 -2.42 -16.13
CA ARG A 79 9.56 -2.64 -17.55
C ARG A 79 10.66 -3.69 -17.73
N GLU A 80 11.73 -3.63 -16.92
CA GLU A 80 12.79 -4.65 -16.94
C GLU A 80 12.23 -6.07 -16.72
N ARG A 81 11.31 -6.24 -15.77
CA ARG A 81 10.64 -7.53 -15.53
C ARG A 81 9.71 -7.98 -16.66
N ALA A 82 9.13 -7.04 -17.41
CA ALA A 82 8.21 -7.36 -18.50
C ALA A 82 8.96 -7.76 -19.79
N ASN A 83 10.21 -7.30 -19.93
CA ASN A 83 11.08 -7.61 -21.08
C ASN A 83 11.91 -8.88 -20.90
N ASP A 84 11.85 -9.52 -19.73
CA ASP A 84 12.54 -10.78 -19.39
C ASP A 84 11.72 -12.03 -19.82
N THR A 85 10.91 -11.90 -20.88
CA THR A 85 10.08 -12.98 -21.45
C THR A 85 10.59 -13.38 -22.83
#